data_AF-A0A835I0D1-F1
#
_entry.id   AF-A0A835I0D1-F1
#
_cell.length_a   1.000
_cell.length_b   1.000
_cell.length_c   1.000
_cell.angle_alpha   90.00
_cell.angle_beta   90.00
_cell.angle_gamma   90.00
#
_symmetry.space_group_name_H-M   'P 1'
#
loop_
_entity.id
_entity.type
_entity.pdbx_description
1 polymer ?
#
loop_
_entity_poly.entity_id
_entity_poly.type
_entity_poly.pdbx_seq_one_letter_code
_entity_poly.pdbx_strand_id
1 'polypeptide(L)'
;MHHIQLASSFCMGPALLLPGSMQTSLFFLEERLVASPTGKRSIRTVCRSKVPRNMNMERLRNEYLFAKVGASISIQERESHCYRHISTNARTHQICELEFEHIQKHPDAKLISLGVGDTTEPIPDIITLAMAEHSRSLSTAKGYKGYGTEQGNKALRKMIVESIYRTLGIKDNEVFVSDGAQGDISRIQLLLGSNVTTAVQDPSFPDLTGHLLKHLKAIEIVDSRRVADEDELHTVRYLLENAISLKKMKIAYHLSVKEDVNFRMLIAESLLKFAKGSPNAIIPNHTHFVCDFSGPRGVYSTHSPVSCTTQVSVQLRMRTSFPSGHSPFTRLSKRMRKGRHKVYVDSSVIMGQTGEFKEKTRKYENIEYMKCGPENGFFPDLSTTSRTDVIFFCSPNNPTGYAATKNQLKELVEFARKNGSIIIYDSAYAAFISDDCPKSIFEIAGAREVAIEISSFSKFAGFTGVRLGWTVVPEELVFANGYPVIKDFNRIICTCFNGASNIAQAGGLACLSTEGSMAIQGVINFYKENSKILKKAFESLGLKVYGGKNAPYIWVHFPGSNSWEVFTQILERKDILTIPGTGFGPGGDEFIRVSSFGHRDRILEASRRLRHFTLY
;
A
#
# COMPACT_ATOMS: atom_id res chain seq x y z
N MET A 1 16.30 53.16 -1.88
CA MET A 1 17.19 52.10 -1.37
C MET A 1 16.55 51.52 -0.12
N HIS A 2 15.92 50.36 -0.21
CA HIS A 2 15.53 49.57 0.96
C HIS A 2 15.96 48.13 0.66
N HIS A 3 16.83 47.60 1.52
CA HIS A 3 17.37 46.25 1.46
C HIS A 3 16.28 45.23 1.83
N ILE A 4 16.02 44.27 0.95
CA ILE A 4 15.31 43.03 1.27
C ILE A 4 16.40 41.96 1.49
N GLN A 5 16.54 41.51 2.73
CA GLN A 5 17.31 40.30 3.08
C GLN A 5 16.44 39.07 2.76
N LEU A 6 16.82 38.32 1.73
CA LEU A 6 16.30 36.96 1.52
C LEU A 6 17.20 36.00 2.30
N ALA A 7 16.62 35.30 3.27
CA ALA A 7 17.26 34.20 3.99
C ALA A 7 17.42 33.01 3.03
N SER A 8 18.67 32.65 2.70
CA SER A 8 19.00 31.44 1.97
C SER A 8 19.11 30.26 2.95
N SER A 9 18.22 29.28 2.80
CA SER A 9 18.29 27.99 3.50
C SER A 9 19.52 27.21 3.04
N PHE A 10 20.46 26.96 3.95
CA PHE A 10 21.60 26.07 3.73
C PHE A 10 21.13 24.60 3.86
N CYS A 11 20.95 23.89 2.74
CA CYS A 11 20.88 22.43 2.73
C CYS A 11 22.30 21.85 2.74
N MET A 12 22.80 21.43 3.91
CA MET A 12 23.91 20.50 3.98
C MET A 12 23.36 19.07 3.78
N GLY A 13 23.68 18.45 2.65
CA GLY A 13 23.45 17.01 2.44
C GLY A 13 24.45 16.14 3.22
N PRO A 14 24.16 14.85 3.46
CA PRO A 14 25.03 13.98 4.25
C PRO A 14 26.35 13.71 3.53
N ALA A 15 27.47 14.05 4.18
CA ALA A 15 28.77 13.56 3.82
C ALA A 15 28.89 12.10 4.31
N LEU A 16 28.90 11.13 3.38
CA LEU A 16 29.31 9.77 3.69
C LEU A 16 30.83 9.76 3.93
N LEU A 17 31.23 9.58 5.19
CA LEU A 17 32.60 9.24 5.57
C LEU A 17 32.81 7.74 5.35
N LEU A 18 33.60 7.37 4.34
CA LEU A 18 34.19 6.04 4.24
C LEU A 18 35.56 6.06 4.95
N PRO A 19 35.94 5.01 5.71
CA PRO A 19 37.21 4.97 6.39
C PRO A 19 38.34 4.69 5.39
N GLY A 20 39.24 5.66 5.21
CA GLY A 20 40.50 5.49 4.48
C GLY A 20 40.81 6.64 3.53
N SER A 21 41.87 7.39 3.84
CA SER A 21 42.48 8.53 3.13
C SER A 21 41.86 9.92 3.37
N MET A 22 42.69 10.79 3.94
CA MET A 22 42.45 12.22 4.19
C MET A 22 42.42 13.02 2.87
N GLN A 23 41.41 13.87 2.68
CA GLN A 23 41.54 15.30 2.29
C GLN A 23 40.15 15.95 2.16
N THR A 24 39.83 16.87 3.08
CA THR A 24 38.65 17.73 3.03
C THR A 24 38.78 18.80 1.93
N SER A 25 37.82 18.86 1.00
CA SER A 25 37.67 19.97 0.05
C SER A 25 36.33 20.68 0.32
N LEU A 26 36.36 21.96 0.73
CA LEU A 26 35.16 22.80 0.84
C LEU A 26 34.76 23.34 -0.55
N PHE A 27 33.48 23.25 -0.89
CA PHE A 27 32.89 23.88 -2.08
C PHE A 27 32.08 25.13 -1.66
N PHE A 28 32.26 26.24 -2.38
CA PHE A 28 31.44 27.45 -2.25
C PHE A 28 30.59 27.63 -3.51
N LEU A 29 29.30 27.94 -3.35
CA LEU A 29 28.38 28.30 -4.42
C LEU A 29 28.07 29.80 -4.31
N GLU A 30 28.36 30.56 -5.36
CA GLU A 30 28.00 31.97 -5.49
C GLU A 30 27.04 32.12 -6.67
N GLU A 31 25.86 32.69 -6.44
CA GLU A 31 24.86 32.96 -7.48
C GLU A 31 24.95 34.42 -7.93
N ARG A 32 25.03 34.64 -9.25
CA ARG A 32 24.93 35.98 -9.84
C ARG A 32 23.83 36.03 -10.90
N LEU A 33 23.05 37.10 -10.82
CA LEU A 33 22.09 37.49 -11.84
C LEU A 33 22.82 38.17 -13.00
N VAL A 34 22.67 37.63 -14.21
CA VAL A 34 23.20 38.26 -15.43
C VAL A 34 22.03 38.64 -16.32
N ALA A 35 21.95 39.92 -16.68
CA ALA A 35 20.94 40.42 -17.61
C ALA A 35 21.44 40.24 -19.06
N SER A 36 20.60 39.70 -19.95
CA SER A 36 20.86 39.69 -21.39
C SER A 36 20.25 40.95 -22.06
N PRO A 37 20.75 41.36 -23.25
CA PRO A 37 20.20 42.50 -23.99
C PRO A 37 18.76 42.29 -24.50
N THR A 38 18.20 41.08 -24.36
CA THR A 38 16.85 40.72 -24.82
C THR A 38 15.83 40.63 -23.68
N GLY A 39 16.15 41.14 -22.49
CA GLY A 39 15.19 41.31 -21.39
C GLY A 39 14.83 40.03 -20.61
N LYS A 40 15.42 38.87 -20.93
CA LYS A 40 15.27 37.64 -20.12
C LYS A 40 16.39 37.57 -19.07
N ARG A 41 16.01 37.53 -17.79
CA ARG A 41 16.95 37.29 -16.67
C ARG A 41 17.17 35.78 -16.51
N SER A 42 18.42 35.34 -16.41
CA SER A 42 18.77 33.97 -16.06
C SER A 42 19.74 33.95 -14.86
N ILE A 43 19.58 32.94 -14.00
CA ILE A 43 20.48 32.68 -12.87
C ILE A 43 21.58 31.75 -13.39
N ARG A 44 22.84 32.15 -13.26
CA ARG A 44 23.99 31.28 -13.52
C ARG A 44 24.66 30.92 -12.20
N THR A 45 24.65 29.63 -11.87
CA THR A 45 25.42 29.07 -10.76
C THR A 45 26.83 28.75 -11.24
N VAL A 46 27.85 29.37 -10.64
CA VAL A 46 29.26 29.09 -10.96
C VAL A 46 29.89 28.37 -9.78
N CYS A 47 30.24 27.10 -9.97
CA CYS A 47 30.98 26.32 -8.99
C CYS A 47 32.48 26.59 -9.17
N ARG A 48 33.16 27.14 -8.15
CA ARG A 48 34.63 27.25 -8.12
C ARG A 48 35.19 26.30 -7.10
N SER A 49 35.96 25.31 -7.55
CA SER A 49 36.73 24.40 -6.71
C SER A 49 38.20 24.79 -6.72
N LYS A 50 38.83 24.98 -5.55
CA LYS A 50 40.29 24.89 -5.43
C LYS A 50 40.66 23.41 -5.31
N VAL A 51 40.97 22.77 -6.42
CA VAL A 51 41.49 21.38 -6.47
C VAL A 51 43.01 21.44 -6.72
N PRO A 52 43.84 20.61 -6.07
CA PRO A 52 45.25 20.47 -6.42
C PRO A 52 45.42 20.13 -7.91
N ARG A 53 46.44 20.69 -8.57
CA ARG A 53 46.62 20.68 -10.05
C ARG A 53 46.71 19.30 -10.74
N ASN A 54 46.68 18.18 -10.01
CA ASN A 54 46.99 16.85 -10.57
C ASN A 54 45.86 15.81 -10.44
N MET A 55 44.59 16.22 -10.24
CA MET A 55 43.47 15.26 -10.14
C MET A 55 42.53 15.37 -11.37
N ASN A 56 42.34 14.27 -12.10
CA ASN A 56 41.51 14.23 -13.31
C ASN A 56 40.01 14.29 -12.95
N MET A 57 39.38 15.45 -13.16
CA MET A 57 37.98 15.74 -12.84
C MET A 57 36.98 14.83 -13.56
N GLU A 58 37.33 14.29 -14.73
CA GLU A 58 36.45 13.43 -15.52
C GLU A 58 36.31 12.04 -14.88
N ARG A 59 37.40 11.55 -14.27
CA ARG A 59 37.43 10.27 -13.56
C ARG A 59 36.61 10.28 -12.27
N LEU A 60 36.73 11.34 -11.46
CA LEU A 60 35.93 11.53 -10.24
C LEU A 60 34.44 11.70 -10.54
N ARG A 61 34.10 12.45 -11.60
CA ARG A 61 32.72 12.63 -12.01
C ARG A 61 32.11 11.31 -12.48
N ASN A 62 32.85 10.53 -13.26
CA ASN A 62 32.41 9.21 -13.70
C ASN A 62 32.30 8.23 -12.52
N GLU A 63 33.29 8.11 -11.64
CA GLU A 63 33.26 7.18 -10.50
C GLU A 63 32.10 7.51 -9.53
N TYR A 64 31.80 8.80 -9.29
CA TYR A 64 30.68 9.22 -8.44
C TYR A 64 29.30 9.04 -9.12
N LEU A 65 29.23 9.26 -10.45
CA LEU A 65 28.02 9.00 -11.23
C LEU A 65 27.76 7.49 -11.34
N PHE A 66 28.78 6.66 -11.57
CA PHE A 66 28.70 5.21 -11.62
C PHE A 66 28.30 4.61 -10.26
N ALA A 67 28.79 5.16 -9.14
CA ALA A 67 28.36 4.74 -7.82
C ALA A 67 26.88 5.08 -7.55
N LYS A 68 26.41 6.26 -7.94
CA LYS A 68 25.00 6.65 -7.82
C LYS A 68 24.09 5.85 -8.76
N VAL A 69 24.48 5.68 -10.02
CA VAL A 69 23.71 4.92 -11.02
C VAL A 69 23.71 3.44 -10.67
N GLY A 70 24.84 2.87 -10.22
CA GLY A 70 24.93 1.49 -9.75
C GLY A 70 24.08 1.24 -8.50
N ALA A 71 24.06 2.17 -7.54
CA ALA A 71 23.18 2.09 -6.37
C ALA A 71 21.70 2.16 -6.78
N SER A 72 21.32 3.12 -7.63
CA SER A 72 19.94 3.27 -8.11
C SER A 72 19.47 2.06 -8.93
N ILE A 73 20.33 1.50 -9.81
CA ILE A 73 20.01 0.28 -10.57
C ILE A 73 19.85 -0.91 -9.62
N SER A 74 20.73 -1.07 -8.63
CA SER A 74 20.61 -2.17 -7.65
C SER A 74 19.36 -2.07 -6.78
N ILE A 75 18.92 -0.86 -6.45
CA ILE A 75 17.67 -0.60 -5.71
C ILE A 75 16.48 -0.93 -6.61
N GLN A 76 16.47 -0.45 -7.86
CA GLN A 76 15.38 -0.68 -8.80
C GLN A 76 15.27 -2.16 -9.22
N GLU A 77 16.39 -2.87 -9.33
CA GLU A 77 16.42 -4.33 -9.56
C GLU A 77 15.90 -5.10 -8.35
N ARG A 78 16.27 -4.70 -7.12
CA ARG A 78 15.74 -5.30 -5.87
C ARG A 78 14.25 -5.03 -5.70
N GLU A 79 13.80 -3.80 -5.92
CA GLU A 79 12.37 -3.44 -5.87
C GLU A 79 11.60 -4.26 -6.91
N SER A 80 12.08 -4.32 -8.16
CA SER A 80 11.49 -5.15 -9.22
C SER A 80 11.51 -6.64 -8.91
N HIS A 81 12.45 -7.13 -8.10
CA HIS A 81 12.51 -8.51 -7.63
C HIS A 81 11.48 -8.78 -6.51
N CYS A 82 11.36 -7.88 -5.53
CA CYS A 82 10.39 -7.99 -4.44
C CYS A 82 8.94 -7.93 -4.98
N TYR A 83 8.66 -7.06 -5.94
CA TYR A 83 7.35 -7.01 -6.63
C TYR A 83 7.05 -8.25 -7.51
N ARG A 84 8.06 -9.04 -7.88
CA ARG A 84 7.88 -10.35 -8.54
C ARG A 84 7.53 -11.46 -7.54
N HIS A 85 7.93 -11.33 -6.27
CA HIS A 85 7.57 -12.27 -5.21
C HIS A 85 6.16 -12.08 -4.65
N ILE A 86 5.55 -10.92 -4.88
CA ILE A 86 4.13 -10.70 -4.59
C ILE A 86 3.30 -11.63 -5.50
N SER A 87 2.61 -12.58 -4.89
CA SER A 87 1.73 -13.50 -5.63
C SER A 87 0.58 -12.70 -6.25
N THR A 88 0.29 -12.94 -7.53
CA THR A 88 -0.28 -11.95 -8.46
C THR A 88 -1.76 -11.54 -8.29
N ASN A 89 -2.47 -12.00 -7.26
CA ASN A 89 -3.88 -11.63 -7.05
C ASN A 89 -4.16 -11.15 -5.62
N ALA A 90 -4.69 -9.93 -5.46
CA ALA A 90 -5.28 -9.54 -4.18
C ALA A 90 -6.57 -10.31 -3.97
N ARG A 91 -6.77 -10.95 -2.81
CA ARG A 91 -8.05 -11.63 -2.54
C ARG A 91 -9.20 -10.66 -2.39
N THR A 92 -8.95 -9.47 -1.85
CA THR A 92 -9.93 -8.38 -1.84
C THR A 92 -10.36 -8.03 -3.25
N HIS A 93 -9.43 -7.93 -4.20
CA HIS A 93 -9.74 -7.72 -5.61
C HIS A 93 -10.52 -8.89 -6.21
N GLN A 94 -10.14 -10.13 -5.91
CA GLN A 94 -10.88 -11.30 -6.38
C GLN A 94 -12.31 -11.32 -5.82
N ILE A 95 -12.51 -10.90 -4.57
CA ILE A 95 -13.83 -10.77 -3.95
C ILE A 95 -14.62 -9.65 -4.63
N CYS A 96 -14.01 -8.50 -4.91
CA CYS A 96 -14.64 -7.41 -5.66
C CYS A 96 -14.98 -7.80 -7.10
N GLU A 97 -14.11 -8.56 -7.78
CA GLU A 97 -14.39 -9.11 -9.12
C GLU A 97 -15.57 -10.08 -9.08
N LEU A 98 -15.60 -10.98 -8.10
CA LEU A 98 -16.71 -11.94 -7.94
C LEU A 98 -18.01 -11.25 -7.53
N GLU A 99 -17.95 -10.21 -6.70
CA GLU A 99 -19.08 -9.33 -6.40
C GLU A 99 -19.61 -8.67 -7.68
N PHE A 100 -18.74 -8.08 -8.48
CA PHE A 100 -19.11 -7.45 -9.74
C PHE A 100 -19.70 -8.45 -10.75
N GLU A 101 -19.06 -9.62 -10.91
CA GLU A 101 -19.58 -10.71 -11.74
C GLU A 101 -20.95 -11.20 -11.26
N HIS A 102 -21.15 -11.30 -9.94
CA HIS A 102 -22.42 -11.71 -9.35
C HIS A 102 -23.53 -10.71 -9.67
N ILE A 103 -23.27 -9.42 -9.48
CA ILE A 103 -24.21 -8.34 -9.81
C ILE A 103 -24.53 -8.35 -11.32
N GLN A 104 -23.54 -8.60 -12.18
CA GLN A 104 -23.78 -8.70 -13.63
C GLN A 104 -24.62 -9.91 -14.01
N LYS A 105 -24.39 -11.07 -13.40
CA LYS A 105 -25.15 -12.31 -13.65
C LYS A 105 -26.57 -12.24 -13.08
N HIS A 106 -26.74 -11.51 -11.98
CA HIS A 106 -27.99 -11.38 -11.25
C HIS A 106 -28.34 -9.90 -11.02
N PRO A 107 -28.76 -9.16 -12.06
CA PRO A 107 -29.03 -7.72 -11.96
C PRO A 107 -30.15 -7.38 -10.96
N ASP A 108 -31.08 -8.31 -10.72
CA ASP A 108 -32.16 -8.15 -9.75
C ASP A 108 -31.77 -8.61 -8.33
N ALA A 109 -30.56 -9.16 -8.13
CA ALA A 109 -30.10 -9.61 -6.84
C ALA A 109 -29.94 -8.43 -5.88
N LYS A 110 -30.57 -8.54 -4.71
CA LYS A 110 -30.38 -7.59 -3.61
C LYS A 110 -29.18 -8.04 -2.78
N LEU A 111 -27.98 -7.86 -3.34
CA LEU A 111 -26.71 -8.20 -2.71
C LEU A 111 -26.56 -7.47 -1.36
N ILE A 112 -26.15 -8.21 -0.33
CA ILE A 112 -25.80 -7.67 0.99
C ILE A 112 -24.32 -7.93 1.23
N SER A 113 -23.55 -6.87 1.41
CA SER A 113 -22.11 -6.99 1.69
C SER A 113 -21.84 -7.10 3.19
N LEU A 114 -21.38 -8.26 3.64
CA LEU A 114 -20.83 -8.52 4.98
C LEU A 114 -19.32 -8.84 4.88
N GLY A 115 -18.66 -8.26 3.88
CA GLY A 115 -17.30 -8.57 3.46
C GLY A 115 -16.23 -7.69 4.14
N VAL A 116 -15.75 -6.67 3.41
CA VAL A 116 -14.49 -5.91 3.64
C VAL A 116 -14.36 -5.28 5.03
N GLY A 117 -15.48 -5.04 5.71
CA GLY A 117 -15.48 -4.47 7.06
C GLY A 117 -15.41 -2.95 7.05
N ASP A 118 -16.11 -2.33 6.10
CA ASP A 118 -16.32 -0.88 6.03
C ASP A 118 -17.50 -0.48 6.93
N THR A 119 -17.35 0.62 7.68
CA THR A 119 -18.39 1.12 8.59
C THR A 119 -19.53 1.74 7.80
N THR A 120 -20.77 1.55 8.24
CA THR A 120 -21.98 1.95 7.48
C THR A 120 -22.86 2.97 8.19
N GLU A 121 -22.86 2.98 9.51
CA GLU A 121 -23.54 4.02 10.29
C GLU A 121 -22.81 5.37 10.13
N PRO A 122 -23.57 6.48 10.03
CA PRO A 122 -23.00 7.81 9.94
C PRO A 122 -22.08 8.16 11.11
N ILE A 123 -21.07 8.99 10.83
CA ILE A 123 -20.23 9.59 11.87
C ILE A 123 -21.13 10.51 12.72
N PRO A 124 -21.07 10.43 14.07
CA PRO A 124 -21.89 11.28 14.93
C PRO A 124 -21.76 12.78 14.64
N ASP A 125 -22.87 13.50 14.70
CA ASP A 125 -22.96 14.91 14.30
C ASP A 125 -21.97 15.82 15.03
N ILE A 126 -21.73 15.60 16.32
CA ILE A 126 -20.76 16.39 17.10
C ILE A 126 -19.35 16.34 16.48
N ILE A 127 -18.99 15.21 15.87
CA ILE A 127 -17.69 15.01 15.23
C ILE A 127 -17.67 15.64 13.83
N THR A 128 -18.74 15.46 13.05
CA THR A 128 -18.83 16.05 11.70
C THR A 128 -18.95 17.57 11.74
N LEU A 129 -19.64 18.12 12.74
CA LEU A 129 -19.70 19.56 13.01
C LEU A 129 -18.31 20.12 13.32
N ALA A 130 -17.53 19.46 14.18
CA ALA A 130 -16.16 19.88 14.48
C ALA A 130 -15.26 19.90 13.21
N MET A 131 -15.39 18.88 12.35
CA MET A 131 -14.68 18.85 11.06
C MET A 131 -15.14 19.97 10.13
N ALA A 132 -16.45 20.21 10.02
CA ALA A 132 -17.02 21.24 9.14
C ALA A 132 -16.64 22.66 9.61
N GLU A 133 -16.70 22.92 10.91
CA GLU A 133 -16.27 24.18 11.51
C GLU A 133 -14.77 24.41 11.29
N HIS A 134 -13.94 23.38 11.49
CA HIS A 134 -12.51 23.48 11.21
C HIS A 134 -12.25 23.77 9.73
N SER A 135 -12.93 23.07 8.82
CA SER A 135 -12.85 23.31 7.38
C SER A 135 -13.21 24.74 7.01
N ARG A 136 -14.33 25.28 7.54
CA ARG A 136 -14.70 26.70 7.33
C ARG A 136 -13.67 27.65 7.89
N SER A 137 -13.09 27.36 9.05
CA SER A 137 -12.09 28.23 9.69
C SER A 137 -10.84 28.45 8.82
N LEU A 138 -10.49 27.47 7.97
CA LEU A 138 -9.37 27.58 7.03
C LEU A 138 -9.59 28.65 5.95
N SER A 139 -10.82 29.14 5.76
CA SER A 139 -11.13 30.26 4.86
C SER A 139 -10.93 31.65 5.48
N THR A 140 -10.51 31.71 6.75
CA THR A 140 -10.30 32.96 7.49
C THR A 140 -8.83 33.18 7.81
N ALA A 141 -8.38 34.44 7.84
CA ALA A 141 -6.99 34.77 8.18
C ALA A 141 -6.58 34.29 9.59
N LYS A 142 -7.53 34.25 10.54
CA LYS A 142 -7.29 33.80 11.92
C LYS A 142 -7.26 32.27 12.06
N GLY A 143 -8.11 31.56 11.30
CA GLY A 143 -8.24 30.10 11.39
C GLY A 143 -7.30 29.32 10.48
N TYR A 144 -6.84 29.93 9.38
CA TYR A 144 -5.92 29.27 8.46
C TYR A 144 -4.58 28.92 9.10
N LYS A 145 -4.17 27.67 8.89
CA LYS A 145 -2.81 27.19 9.16
C LYS A 145 -2.38 26.32 7.98
N GLY A 146 -1.14 26.50 7.53
CA GLY A 146 -0.51 25.65 6.51
C GLY A 146 -0.14 24.27 7.06
N TYR A 147 1.05 23.78 6.74
CA TYR A 147 1.53 22.51 7.30
C TYR A 147 1.50 22.53 8.83
N GLY A 148 0.94 21.46 9.40
CA GLY A 148 1.05 21.16 10.82
C GLY A 148 2.37 20.46 11.14
N THR A 149 2.59 20.14 12.40
CA THR A 149 3.69 19.26 12.80
C THR A 149 3.45 17.86 12.23
N GLU A 150 4.46 17.25 11.63
CA GLU A 150 4.38 15.94 10.97
C GLU A 150 4.02 14.82 11.95
N GLN A 151 4.46 14.94 13.20
CA GLN A 151 4.08 14.05 14.32
C GLN A 151 2.58 14.18 14.71
N GLY A 152 1.90 15.24 14.29
CA GLY A 152 0.51 15.53 14.64
C GLY A 152 0.34 16.59 15.73
N ASN A 153 -0.85 17.18 15.74
CA ASN A 153 -1.24 18.26 16.66
C ASN A 153 -1.03 17.83 18.11
N LYS A 154 -0.30 18.65 18.88
CA LYS A 154 0.00 18.40 20.29
C LYS A 154 -1.25 18.21 21.15
N ALA A 155 -2.32 18.95 20.89
CA ALA A 155 -3.59 18.79 21.61
C ALA A 155 -4.19 17.40 21.38
N LEU A 156 -4.14 16.90 20.14
CA LEU A 156 -4.64 15.57 19.82
C LEU A 156 -3.78 14.47 20.44
N ARG A 157 -2.45 14.61 20.39
CA ARG A 157 -1.53 13.66 21.04
C ARG A 157 -1.76 13.56 22.55
N LYS A 158 -1.90 14.71 23.22
CA LYS A 158 -2.26 14.75 24.64
C LYS A 158 -3.61 14.09 24.91
N MET A 159 -4.62 14.41 24.10
CA MET A 159 -5.95 13.85 24.26
C MET A 159 -5.96 12.32 24.06
N ILE A 160 -5.15 11.79 23.13
CA ILE A 160 -4.95 10.34 22.95
C ILE A 160 -4.36 9.73 24.22
N VAL A 161 -3.29 10.32 24.76
CA VAL A 161 -2.68 9.86 26.03
C VAL A 161 -3.70 9.89 27.16
N GLU A 162 -4.40 11.00 27.35
CA GLU A 162 -5.36 11.17 28.41
C GLU A 162 -6.58 10.28 28.25
N SER A 163 -7.01 9.92 27.04
CA SER A 163 -8.23 9.14 26.83
C SER A 163 -7.99 7.63 26.80
N ILE A 164 -6.80 7.21 26.32
CA ILE A 164 -6.52 5.80 26.02
C ILE A 164 -5.41 5.26 26.93
N TYR A 165 -4.41 6.08 27.25
CA TYR A 165 -3.20 5.66 27.96
C TYR A 165 -3.04 6.30 29.35
N ARG A 166 -4.16 6.74 29.98
CA ARG A 166 -4.23 7.64 31.17
C ARG A 166 -3.39 7.21 32.38
N THR A 167 -2.93 5.97 32.45
CA THR A 167 -2.13 5.44 33.56
C THR A 167 -0.99 4.53 33.10
N LEU A 168 -0.67 4.53 31.80
CA LEU A 168 0.22 3.55 31.17
C LEU A 168 1.63 4.09 30.92
N GLY A 169 1.94 5.27 31.46
CA GLY A 169 3.25 5.92 31.34
C GLY A 169 3.56 6.47 29.94
N ILE A 170 2.61 6.40 28.99
CA ILE A 170 2.78 6.96 27.65
C ILE A 170 2.80 8.49 27.72
N LYS A 171 3.77 9.11 27.05
CA LYS A 171 3.91 10.56 26.95
C LYS A 171 3.40 11.06 25.60
N ASP A 172 3.00 12.33 25.52
CA ASP A 172 2.46 12.87 24.27
C ASP A 172 3.50 12.88 23.13
N ASN A 173 4.79 13.01 23.45
CA ASN A 173 5.88 12.94 22.47
C ASN A 173 6.18 11.51 21.96
N GLU A 174 5.60 10.47 22.57
CA GLU A 174 5.69 9.08 22.09
C GLU A 174 4.58 8.74 21.09
N VAL A 175 3.58 9.62 20.94
CA VAL A 175 2.45 9.45 20.03
C VAL A 175 2.73 10.14 18.69
N PHE A 176 2.51 9.43 17.59
CA PHE A 176 2.62 9.93 16.22
C PHE A 176 1.26 9.77 15.53
N VAL A 177 0.61 10.88 15.20
CA VAL A 177 -0.69 10.87 14.51
C VAL A 177 -0.46 10.66 13.02
N SER A 178 -1.25 9.78 12.42
CA SER A 178 -1.13 9.36 11.03
C SER A 178 -2.45 9.46 10.26
N ASP A 179 -2.36 9.21 8.95
CA ASP A 179 -3.49 9.03 8.05
C ASP A 179 -4.14 7.62 8.17
N GLY A 180 -3.70 6.80 9.12
CA GLY A 180 -4.30 5.51 9.47
C GLY A 180 -3.27 4.39 9.62
N ALA A 181 -3.68 3.35 10.36
CA ALA A 181 -2.82 2.22 10.72
C ALA A 181 -2.14 1.53 9.52
N GLN A 182 -2.79 1.46 8.36
CA GLN A 182 -2.21 0.82 7.18
C GLN A 182 -0.98 1.57 6.65
N GLY A 183 -1.03 2.90 6.62
CA GLY A 183 0.12 3.74 6.28
C GLY A 183 1.24 3.59 7.30
N ASP A 184 0.89 3.51 8.58
CA ASP A 184 1.85 3.31 9.67
C ASP A 184 2.57 1.98 9.60
N ILE A 185 1.86 0.89 9.29
CA ILE A 185 2.50 -0.43 9.10
C ILE A 185 3.55 -0.35 7.99
N SER A 186 3.25 0.29 6.85
CA SER A 186 4.24 0.50 5.78
C SER A 186 5.41 1.36 6.22
N ARG A 187 5.18 2.43 7.00
CA ARG A 187 6.25 3.30 7.52
C ARG A 187 7.13 2.57 8.55
N ILE A 188 6.56 1.73 9.40
CA ILE A 188 7.29 0.86 10.34
C ILE A 188 8.13 -0.17 9.58
N GLN A 189 7.58 -0.75 8.52
CA GLN A 189 8.32 -1.69 7.69
C GLN A 189 9.50 -1.00 6.96
N LEU A 190 9.32 0.26 6.54
CA LEU A 190 10.40 1.09 6.02
C LEU A 190 11.47 1.39 7.09
N LEU A 191 11.06 1.66 8.33
CA LEU A 191 11.96 1.84 9.48
C LEU A 191 12.81 0.58 9.73
N LEU A 192 12.19 -0.60 9.72
CA LEU A 192 12.85 -1.88 10.01
C LEU A 192 13.77 -2.33 8.87
N GLY A 193 13.46 -1.95 7.62
CA GLY A 193 14.23 -2.32 6.44
C GLY A 193 14.06 -3.78 6.04
N SER A 194 14.93 -4.26 5.14
CA SER A 194 14.82 -5.61 4.54
C SER A 194 15.42 -6.74 5.39
N ASN A 195 16.32 -6.41 6.31
CA ASN A 195 17.16 -7.40 7.01
C ASN A 195 16.61 -7.77 8.38
N VAL A 196 15.31 -8.05 8.47
CA VAL A 196 14.64 -8.51 9.68
C VAL A 196 13.77 -9.73 9.39
N THR A 197 13.68 -10.64 10.35
CA THR A 197 12.76 -11.79 10.31
C THR A 197 11.47 -11.46 11.03
N THR A 198 10.34 -11.97 10.53
CA THR A 198 9.01 -11.58 11.01
C THR A 198 8.18 -12.79 11.43
N ALA A 199 7.49 -12.68 12.57
CA ALA A 199 6.40 -13.56 12.99
C ALA A 199 5.04 -12.86 12.83
N VAL A 200 4.03 -13.60 12.39
CA VAL A 200 2.65 -13.13 12.26
C VAL A 200 1.67 -14.16 12.82
N GLN A 201 0.57 -13.72 13.42
CA GLN A 201 -0.56 -14.61 13.73
C GLN A 201 -1.09 -15.27 12.44
N ASP A 202 -1.53 -16.52 12.53
CA ASP A 202 -2.14 -17.26 11.43
C ASP A 202 -3.45 -17.90 11.90
N PRO A 203 -4.62 -17.35 11.53
CA PRO A 203 -4.84 -16.29 10.55
C PRO A 203 -4.60 -14.85 11.07
N SER A 204 -4.32 -13.91 10.16
CA SER A 204 -4.20 -12.46 10.45
C SER A 204 -4.60 -11.56 9.27
N PHE A 205 -4.65 -10.25 9.50
CA PHE A 205 -5.28 -9.25 8.62
C PHE A 205 -4.73 -9.22 7.18
N PRO A 206 -5.59 -9.39 6.14
CA PRO A 206 -5.23 -9.32 4.74
C PRO A 206 -4.97 -7.87 4.28
N ASP A 207 -4.05 -7.61 3.35
CA ASP A 207 -3.85 -6.25 2.81
C ASP A 207 -4.98 -5.90 1.85
N LEU A 208 -5.51 -4.69 2.04
CA LEU A 208 -6.50 -4.09 1.16
C LEU A 208 -5.81 -3.23 0.07
N THR A 209 -4.52 -2.87 0.20
CA THR A 209 -3.80 -2.00 -0.76
C THR A 209 -3.18 -2.69 -1.99
N GLY A 210 -3.57 -3.93 -2.30
CA GLY A 210 -3.17 -4.60 -3.55
C GLY A 210 -3.52 -3.83 -4.84
N HIS A 211 -4.35 -2.77 -4.78
CA HIS A 211 -4.67 -1.93 -5.92
C HIS A 211 -3.50 -1.09 -6.45
N LEU A 212 -2.61 -0.57 -5.60
CA LEU A 212 -1.50 0.30 -6.04
C LEU A 212 -0.42 -0.47 -6.82
N LEU A 213 -0.22 -1.75 -6.49
CA LEU A 213 0.80 -2.60 -7.09
C LEU A 213 0.50 -2.98 -8.55
N LYS A 214 -0.78 -3.01 -8.94
CA LYS A 214 -1.16 -3.20 -10.36
C LYS A 214 -0.80 -1.99 -11.21
N HIS A 215 -0.87 -0.77 -10.69
CA HIS A 215 -0.50 0.43 -11.46
C HIS A 215 1.01 0.52 -11.72
N LEU A 216 1.84 -0.03 -10.83
CA LEU A 216 3.29 -0.16 -11.06
C LEU A 216 3.63 -1.24 -12.10
N LYS A 217 2.81 -2.31 -12.22
CA LYS A 217 2.93 -3.30 -13.30
C LYS A 217 2.20 -2.91 -14.59
N ALA A 218 1.28 -1.96 -14.55
CA ALA A 218 0.60 -1.41 -15.73
C ALA A 218 1.49 -0.46 -16.54
N ILE A 219 2.73 -0.24 -16.12
CA ILE A 219 3.83 0.16 -17.02
C ILE A 219 4.39 -1.12 -17.70
N GLU A 220 3.51 -2.02 -18.11
CA GLU A 220 3.72 -2.91 -19.23
C GLU A 220 2.90 -2.30 -20.37
N ILE A 221 3.61 -1.99 -21.46
CA ILE A 221 3.12 -1.32 -22.66
C ILE A 221 1.68 -1.76 -22.96
N VAL A 222 0.74 -0.86 -22.67
CA VAL A 222 -0.61 -0.96 -23.20
C VAL A 222 -0.45 -0.90 -24.71
N ASP A 223 -0.63 -2.04 -25.38
CA ASP A 223 -0.97 -2.08 -26.80
C ASP A 223 -2.34 -1.43 -26.97
N SER A 224 -2.38 -0.12 -26.81
CA SER A 224 -3.49 0.70 -27.25
C SER A 224 -3.11 1.22 -28.61
N ARG A 225 -3.96 0.92 -29.59
CA ARG A 225 -4.07 1.62 -30.87
C ARG A 225 -4.49 3.08 -30.64
N ARG A 226 -3.77 3.80 -29.78
CA ARG A 226 -4.00 5.20 -29.43
C ARG A 226 -2.74 5.96 -29.80
N VAL A 227 -2.96 7.12 -30.42
CA VAL A 227 -1.90 8.08 -30.74
C VAL A 227 -1.44 8.66 -29.40
N ALA A 228 -0.16 8.45 -29.07
CA ALA A 228 0.47 9.03 -27.89
C ALA A 228 0.61 10.54 -28.05
N ASP A 229 0.50 11.30 -26.95
CA ASP A 229 0.75 12.74 -26.95
C ASP A 229 2.26 13.07 -26.90
N GLU A 230 2.60 14.36 -27.05
CA GLU A 230 4.00 14.82 -27.04
C GLU A 230 4.74 14.55 -25.71
N ASP A 231 4.03 14.50 -24.58
CA ASP A 231 4.62 14.26 -23.25
C ASP A 231 4.94 12.77 -23.04
N GLU A 232 4.08 11.88 -23.53
CA GLU A 232 4.34 10.44 -23.59
C GLU A 232 5.53 10.11 -24.52
N LEU A 233 5.65 10.80 -25.66
CA LEU A 233 6.77 10.67 -26.58
C LEU A 233 8.08 11.19 -25.97
N HIS A 234 8.05 12.25 -25.17
CA HIS A 234 9.22 12.75 -24.43
C HIS A 234 9.72 11.73 -23.39
N THR A 235 8.80 11.06 -22.72
CA THR A 235 9.09 10.00 -21.74
C THR A 235 9.69 8.78 -22.41
N VAL A 236 9.15 8.35 -23.55
CA VAL A 236 9.71 7.25 -24.34
C VAL A 236 11.10 7.60 -24.87
N ARG A 237 11.31 8.84 -25.34
CA ARG A 237 12.62 9.33 -25.78
C ARG A 237 13.63 9.33 -24.64
N TYR A 238 13.25 9.81 -23.46
CA TYR A 238 14.07 9.78 -22.26
C TYR A 238 14.44 8.35 -21.86
N LEU A 239 13.52 7.40 -21.94
CA LEU A 239 13.77 6.00 -21.64
C LEU A 239 14.70 5.34 -22.67
N LEU A 240 14.54 5.64 -23.96
CA LEU A 240 15.39 5.10 -25.04
C LEU A 240 16.82 5.65 -25.02
N GLU A 241 16.98 6.95 -24.76
CA GLU A 241 18.30 7.60 -24.66
C GLU A 241 19.10 7.12 -23.43
N ASN A 242 18.40 6.68 -22.36
CA ASN A 242 19.02 6.14 -21.14
C ASN A 242 19.10 4.60 -21.07
N ALA A 243 18.52 3.87 -22.04
CA ALA A 243 18.50 2.41 -22.08
C ALA A 243 19.85 1.73 -22.44
N ILE A 244 20.93 2.50 -22.61
CA ILE A 244 22.28 2.01 -22.97
C ILE A 244 22.82 0.95 -21.98
N SER A 245 22.25 0.85 -20.76
CA SER A 245 22.69 -0.13 -19.74
C SER A 245 21.90 -1.45 -19.69
N LEU A 246 20.77 -1.58 -20.42
CA LEU A 246 19.87 -2.73 -20.30
C LEU A 246 20.29 -3.90 -21.22
N LYS A 247 21.39 -4.59 -20.89
CA LYS A 247 21.78 -5.85 -21.54
C LYS A 247 20.84 -6.99 -21.11
N LYS A 248 19.72 -7.15 -21.84
CA LYS A 248 18.88 -8.36 -22.06
C LYS A 248 17.39 -8.01 -22.05
N MET A 249 16.92 -7.34 -23.10
CA MET A 249 15.51 -7.41 -23.49
C MET A 249 15.41 -7.86 -24.94
N LYS A 250 14.65 -8.93 -25.20
CA LYS A 250 14.13 -9.22 -26.53
C LYS A 250 12.94 -8.29 -26.73
N ILE A 251 13.07 -7.30 -27.59
CA ILE A 251 11.99 -6.37 -27.91
C ILE A 251 11.57 -6.62 -29.36
N ALA A 252 10.31 -6.97 -29.59
CA ALA A 252 9.70 -7.02 -30.91
C ALA A 252 8.74 -5.82 -31.02
N TYR A 253 8.94 -4.95 -32.02
CA TYR A 253 8.08 -3.80 -32.28
C TYR A 253 7.35 -3.96 -33.62
N HIS A 254 6.07 -3.57 -33.64
CA HIS A 254 5.34 -3.26 -34.86
C HIS A 254 4.80 -1.84 -34.72
N LEU A 255 5.44 -0.88 -35.39
CA LEU A 255 5.09 0.55 -35.34
C LEU A 255 4.41 0.94 -36.65
N SER A 256 3.15 1.37 -36.58
CA SER A 256 2.48 2.10 -37.66
C SER A 256 2.50 3.58 -37.30
N VAL A 257 3.48 4.32 -37.81
CA VAL A 257 3.58 5.78 -37.61
C VAL A 257 2.90 6.44 -38.80
N LYS A 258 1.75 7.09 -38.61
CA LYS A 258 1.27 8.07 -39.60
C LYS A 258 1.91 9.40 -39.26
N GLU A 259 2.68 9.94 -40.21
CA GLU A 259 3.23 11.30 -40.22
C GLU A 259 4.46 11.55 -39.31
N ASP A 260 5.65 11.27 -39.84
CA ASP A 260 6.84 12.16 -39.86
C ASP A 260 8.04 11.36 -40.40
N VAL A 261 8.60 11.78 -41.54
CA VAL A 261 9.71 11.10 -42.21
C VAL A 261 11.03 11.26 -41.43
N ASN A 262 11.21 12.36 -40.70
CA ASN A 262 12.41 12.62 -39.91
C ASN A 262 12.46 11.73 -38.67
N PHE A 263 11.32 11.44 -38.07
CA PHE A 263 11.22 10.57 -36.89
C PHE A 263 11.49 9.10 -37.25
N ARG A 264 11.03 8.64 -38.42
CA ARG A 264 11.34 7.29 -38.94
C ARG A 264 12.83 7.09 -39.21
N MET A 265 13.50 8.12 -39.74
CA MET A 265 14.95 8.11 -40.00
C MET A 265 15.77 8.03 -38.69
N LEU A 266 15.37 8.77 -37.65
CA LEU A 266 16.06 8.80 -36.36
C LEU A 266 15.98 7.46 -35.61
N ILE A 267 14.82 6.80 -35.68
CA ILE A 267 14.61 5.45 -35.12
C ILE A 267 15.42 4.41 -35.91
N ALA A 268 15.43 4.51 -37.24
CA ALA A 268 16.22 3.62 -38.09
C ALA A 268 17.73 3.74 -37.80
N GLU A 269 18.27 4.95 -37.67
CA GLU A 269 19.69 5.17 -37.31
C GLU A 269 20.05 4.63 -35.92
N SER A 270 19.14 4.79 -34.96
CA SER A 270 19.35 4.33 -33.57
C SER A 270 19.33 2.80 -33.48
N LEU A 271 18.44 2.14 -34.23
CA LEU A 271 18.39 0.68 -34.34
C LEU A 271 19.58 0.10 -35.12
N LEU A 272 20.07 0.80 -36.15
CA LEU A 272 21.28 0.42 -36.89
C LEU A 272 22.55 0.51 -36.02
N LYS A 273 22.64 1.53 -35.15
CA LYS A 273 23.74 1.64 -34.16
C LYS A 273 23.71 0.50 -33.15
N PHE A 274 22.52 0.08 -32.71
CA PHE A 274 22.34 -1.06 -31.82
C PHE A 274 22.74 -2.40 -32.48
N ALA A 275 22.38 -2.61 -33.74
CA ALA A 275 22.71 -3.83 -34.49
C ALA A 275 24.22 -3.98 -34.77
N LYS A 276 24.94 -2.87 -35.01
CA LYS A 276 26.39 -2.88 -35.30
C LYS A 276 27.29 -3.09 -34.07
N GLY A 277 26.76 -2.92 -32.85
CA GLY A 277 27.52 -3.02 -31.59
C GLY A 277 27.42 -4.35 -30.84
N SER A 278 26.76 -5.36 -31.40
CA SER A 278 26.41 -6.59 -30.67
C SER A 278 26.82 -7.85 -31.44
N PRO A 279 27.81 -8.64 -30.98
CA PRO A 279 28.35 -9.79 -31.72
C PRO A 279 27.40 -11.00 -31.80
N ASN A 280 26.16 -10.91 -31.27
CA ASN A 280 25.17 -12.00 -31.25
C ASN A 280 23.76 -11.56 -31.75
N ALA A 281 23.66 -10.52 -32.56
CA ALA A 281 22.37 -10.13 -33.15
C ALA A 281 21.99 -11.09 -34.31
N ILE A 282 20.97 -11.93 -34.09
CA ILE A 282 20.31 -12.69 -35.16
C ILE A 282 19.24 -11.80 -35.78
N ILE A 283 19.46 -11.34 -37.01
CA ILE A 283 18.46 -10.67 -37.84
C ILE A 283 17.63 -11.77 -38.52
N PRO A 284 16.30 -11.86 -38.33
CA PRO A 284 15.47 -12.79 -39.09
C PRO A 284 15.49 -12.43 -40.59
N ASN A 285 15.74 -13.42 -41.45
CA ASN A 285 15.99 -13.26 -42.89
C ASN A 285 14.82 -12.75 -43.75
N HIS A 286 13.74 -12.21 -43.17
CA HIS A 286 12.66 -11.58 -43.94
C HIS A 286 12.18 -10.31 -43.26
N THR A 287 12.94 -9.21 -43.44
CA THR A 287 12.39 -7.86 -43.28
C THR A 287 12.32 -7.23 -44.65
N HIS A 288 11.17 -7.34 -45.32
CA HIS A 288 10.91 -6.62 -46.56
C HIS A 288 10.49 -5.19 -46.22
N PHE A 289 11.31 -4.21 -46.57
CA PHE A 289 10.87 -2.82 -46.70
C PHE A 289 10.33 -2.63 -48.12
N VAL A 290 9.00 -2.51 -48.25
CA VAL A 290 8.37 -2.11 -49.51
C VAL A 290 7.99 -0.64 -49.36
N CYS A 291 8.68 0.24 -50.10
CA CYS A 291 8.28 1.63 -50.30
C CYS A 291 7.75 1.74 -51.71
N ASP A 292 6.43 1.90 -51.87
CA ASP A 292 5.81 2.14 -53.16
C ASP A 292 5.43 3.62 -53.27
N PHE A 293 5.98 4.31 -54.27
CA PHE A 293 5.67 5.71 -54.57
C PHE A 293 4.90 5.77 -55.89
N SER A 294 3.61 6.13 -55.83
CA SER A 294 2.85 6.49 -57.04
C SER A 294 1.96 7.70 -56.78
N GLY A 295 2.27 8.81 -57.45
CA GLY A 295 1.48 10.06 -57.45
C GLY A 295 2.19 11.17 -58.25
N PRO A 296 1.47 11.93 -59.11
CA PRO A 296 2.07 12.60 -60.27
C PRO A 296 2.72 13.95 -59.96
N ARG A 297 3.68 14.33 -60.83
CA ARG A 297 4.40 15.60 -60.86
C ARG A 297 3.44 16.79 -61.01
N GLY A 298 3.57 17.80 -60.15
CA GLY A 298 2.93 19.12 -60.30
C GLY A 298 3.51 20.15 -59.34
N VAL A 299 4.07 21.23 -59.90
CA VAL A 299 4.74 22.36 -59.24
C VAL A 299 3.69 23.38 -58.77
N TYR A 300 3.71 23.86 -57.52
CA TYR A 300 3.20 25.19 -57.12
C TYR A 300 3.86 25.73 -55.84
N SER A 301 4.04 27.06 -55.82
CA SER A 301 4.80 27.87 -54.85
C SER A 301 3.93 28.60 -53.80
N THR A 302 4.57 28.92 -52.67
CA THR A 302 4.33 29.92 -51.61
C THR A 302 3.11 30.87 -51.66
N HIS A 303 2.20 30.75 -50.66
CA HIS A 303 1.74 31.80 -49.72
C HIS A 303 0.55 31.27 -48.87
N SER A 304 0.43 31.73 -47.61
CA SER A 304 -0.48 31.31 -46.51
C SER A 304 -2.01 31.40 -46.78
N PRO A 305 -2.93 31.25 -45.79
CA PRO A 305 -3.34 30.03 -45.06
C PRO A 305 -4.90 29.86 -45.03
N VAL A 306 -5.50 28.71 -45.39
CA VAL A 306 -6.93 28.45 -45.07
C VAL A 306 -7.23 26.95 -44.90
N SER A 307 -8.02 26.64 -43.88
CA SER A 307 -8.68 25.39 -43.54
C SER A 307 -9.61 24.83 -44.63
N CYS A 308 -9.65 23.51 -44.85
CA CYS A 308 -10.89 22.72 -44.70
C CYS A 308 -10.65 21.22 -44.94
N THR A 309 -11.42 20.45 -44.18
CA THR A 309 -11.58 19.00 -44.15
C THR A 309 -12.01 18.38 -45.47
N THR A 310 -11.49 17.19 -45.80
CA THR A 310 -12.23 16.18 -46.58
C THR A 310 -11.82 14.77 -46.14
N GLN A 311 -12.79 14.04 -45.57
CA GLN A 311 -12.71 12.60 -45.31
C GLN A 311 -12.74 11.83 -46.64
N VAL A 312 -11.84 10.86 -46.80
CA VAL A 312 -12.01 9.78 -47.77
C VAL A 312 -11.95 8.45 -47.03
N SER A 313 -13.08 7.74 -47.05
CA SER A 313 -13.26 6.38 -46.58
C SER A 313 -12.63 5.38 -47.57
N VAL A 314 -11.85 4.42 -47.07
CA VAL A 314 -11.48 3.22 -47.83
C VAL A 314 -11.92 2.00 -47.05
N GLN A 315 -12.85 1.25 -47.65
CA GLN A 315 -13.39 -0.01 -47.16
C GLN A 315 -12.62 -1.15 -47.84
N LEU A 316 -11.96 -2.02 -47.07
CA LEU A 316 -11.34 -3.25 -47.59
C LEU A 316 -11.84 -4.45 -46.77
N ARG A 317 -12.69 -5.26 -47.42
CA ARG A 317 -13.08 -6.61 -46.98
C ARG A 317 -11.95 -7.59 -47.29
N MET A 318 -11.62 -8.47 -46.34
CA MET A 318 -11.04 -9.78 -46.64
C MET A 318 -11.81 -10.88 -45.92
N ARG A 319 -12.23 -11.89 -46.70
CA ARG A 319 -12.97 -13.09 -46.27
C ARG A 319 -12.03 -14.07 -45.57
N THR A 320 -12.59 -14.71 -44.55
CA THR A 320 -12.01 -15.81 -43.76
C THR A 320 -12.13 -17.17 -44.44
N SER A 321 -11.15 -18.04 -44.21
CA SER A 321 -11.34 -19.50 -44.16
C SER A 321 -10.55 -20.06 -42.98
N PHE A 322 -11.26 -20.59 -41.97
CA PHE A 322 -10.69 -21.44 -40.93
C PHE A 322 -11.50 -22.74 -40.88
N PRO A 323 -10.85 -23.92 -40.75
CA PRO A 323 -11.56 -25.17 -40.49
C PRO A 323 -12.21 -25.12 -39.10
N SER A 324 -13.41 -25.66 -39.03
CA SER A 324 -14.22 -25.85 -37.83
C SER A 324 -13.48 -26.60 -36.71
N GLY A 325 -13.54 -26.06 -35.49
CA GLY A 325 -13.31 -26.82 -34.25
C GLY A 325 -12.21 -26.27 -33.34
N HIS A 326 -12.64 -25.70 -32.21
CA HIS A 326 -11.86 -25.28 -31.02
C HIS A 326 -11.19 -23.90 -31.04
N SER A 327 -11.84 -22.97 -30.33
CA SER A 327 -11.28 -21.68 -29.90
C SER A 327 -10.04 -21.87 -28.99
N PRO A 328 -8.92 -21.16 -29.23
CA PRO A 328 -7.74 -21.16 -28.34
C PRO A 328 -7.96 -20.41 -27.02
N PHE A 329 -9.06 -19.66 -26.87
CA PHE A 329 -9.30 -18.81 -25.69
C PHE A 329 -9.65 -19.59 -24.41
N THR A 330 -10.05 -20.87 -24.51
CA THR A 330 -10.40 -21.70 -23.34
C THR A 330 -9.23 -22.45 -22.71
N ARG A 331 -8.02 -22.46 -23.31
CA ARG A 331 -6.84 -23.13 -22.73
C ARG A 331 -5.83 -22.21 -22.05
N LEU A 332 -5.78 -20.91 -22.37
CA LEU A 332 -4.90 -19.97 -21.66
C LEU A 332 -5.52 -19.35 -20.39
N SER A 333 -6.85 -19.30 -20.27
CA SER A 333 -7.53 -18.75 -19.08
C SER A 333 -7.47 -19.66 -17.85
N LYS A 334 -7.05 -20.93 -17.99
CA LYS A 334 -6.89 -21.87 -16.88
C LYS A 334 -5.54 -21.76 -16.15
N ARG A 335 -4.57 -20.99 -16.67
CA ARG A 335 -3.19 -20.96 -16.14
C ARG A 335 -2.80 -19.69 -15.36
N MET A 336 -3.68 -18.69 -15.23
CA MET A 336 -3.36 -17.42 -14.55
C MET A 336 -4.32 -17.05 -13.40
N ARG A 337 -4.72 -18.04 -12.59
CA ARG A 337 -5.53 -17.81 -11.39
C ARG A 337 -4.77 -18.34 -10.19
N LYS A 338 -4.29 -17.45 -9.30
CA LYS A 338 -4.14 -17.62 -7.84
C LYS A 338 -2.98 -16.77 -7.30
N GLY A 339 -3.32 -15.80 -6.45
CA GLY A 339 -2.42 -15.02 -5.61
C GLY A 339 -3.21 -14.49 -4.41
N ARG A 340 -2.53 -14.08 -3.33
CA ARG A 340 -3.09 -13.89 -1.98
C ARG A 340 -2.39 -12.69 -1.31
N HIS A 341 -3.11 -11.87 -0.52
CA HIS A 341 -2.56 -10.63 0.08
C HIS A 341 -2.83 -10.52 1.60
N LYS A 342 -1.81 -10.19 2.41
CA LYS A 342 -1.88 -9.86 3.85
C LYS A 342 -1.09 -8.63 4.30
N VAL A 343 -1.60 -7.69 5.12
CA VAL A 343 -0.90 -6.39 5.36
C VAL A 343 0.49 -6.61 5.94
N TYR A 344 0.57 -7.38 7.03
CA TYR A 344 1.84 -7.63 7.71
C TYR A 344 2.79 -8.42 6.81
N VAL A 345 2.29 -9.44 6.12
CA VAL A 345 3.10 -10.31 5.24
C VAL A 345 3.51 -9.61 3.96
N ASP A 346 2.60 -8.91 3.28
CA ASP A 346 2.83 -8.25 2.00
C ASP A 346 3.78 -7.07 2.17
N SER A 347 3.64 -6.30 3.24
CA SER A 347 4.62 -5.25 3.55
C SER A 347 6.01 -5.86 3.78
N SER A 348 6.11 -7.00 4.48
CA SER A 348 7.36 -7.75 4.58
C SER A 348 7.89 -8.25 3.23
N VAL A 349 7.02 -8.75 2.34
CA VAL A 349 7.39 -9.18 0.98
C VAL A 349 7.89 -8.00 0.16
N ILE A 350 7.19 -6.87 0.19
CA ILE A 350 7.54 -5.63 -0.52
C ILE A 350 8.91 -5.12 -0.04
N MET A 351 9.17 -5.19 1.27
CA MET A 351 10.45 -4.81 1.85
C MET A 351 11.57 -5.83 1.61
N GLY A 352 11.28 -6.98 0.99
CA GLY A 352 12.28 -8.02 0.70
C GLY A 352 12.69 -8.85 1.93
N GLN A 353 11.85 -8.91 2.96
CA GLN A 353 12.10 -9.67 4.20
C GLN A 353 11.78 -11.18 4.06
N THR A 354 11.19 -11.60 2.93
CA THR A 354 10.68 -12.96 2.74
C THR A 354 11.41 -13.71 1.62
N GLY A 355 11.39 -15.04 1.69
CA GLY A 355 11.73 -15.88 0.54
C GLY A 355 10.55 -16.10 -0.40
N GLU A 356 10.56 -17.19 -1.16
CA GLU A 356 9.52 -17.46 -2.14
C GLU A 356 8.21 -17.89 -1.49
N PHE A 357 7.10 -17.64 -2.21
CA PHE A 357 5.81 -18.18 -1.83
C PHE A 357 5.72 -19.68 -2.13
N LYS A 358 5.38 -20.50 -1.12
CA LYS A 358 5.19 -21.94 -1.26
C LYS A 358 3.73 -22.30 -1.46
N GLU A 359 3.38 -22.77 -2.66
CA GLU A 359 1.99 -23.08 -3.03
C GLU A 359 1.34 -24.15 -2.16
N LYS A 360 2.10 -25.20 -1.81
CA LYS A 360 1.59 -26.33 -1.03
C LYS A 360 1.16 -25.93 0.38
N THR A 361 1.98 -25.14 1.08
CA THR A 361 1.73 -24.70 2.46
C THR A 361 0.95 -23.38 2.52
N ARG A 362 0.87 -22.67 1.40
CA ARG A 362 0.30 -21.33 1.27
C ARG A 362 0.99 -20.28 2.17
N LYS A 363 2.29 -20.46 2.40
CA LYS A 363 3.14 -19.61 3.25
C LYS A 363 4.28 -19.02 2.42
N TYR A 364 4.71 -17.81 2.79
CA TYR A 364 5.99 -17.27 2.36
C TYR A 364 7.13 -17.87 3.19
N GLU A 365 8.26 -18.18 2.57
CA GLU A 365 9.48 -18.53 3.29
C GLU A 365 9.97 -17.36 4.16
N ASN A 366 10.71 -17.67 5.22
CA ASN A 366 11.28 -16.71 6.17
C ASN A 366 10.26 -15.88 6.97
N ILE A 367 8.98 -16.31 6.98
CA ILE A 367 7.98 -15.81 7.93
C ILE A 367 7.60 -16.93 8.89
N GLU A 368 7.61 -16.62 10.18
CA GLU A 368 7.07 -17.49 11.21
C GLU A 368 5.55 -17.28 11.32
N TYR A 369 4.78 -18.32 11.02
CA TYR A 369 3.31 -18.28 11.08
C TYR A 369 2.83 -18.89 12.39
N MET A 370 2.46 -18.02 13.33
CA MET A 370 2.01 -18.36 14.68
C MET A 370 0.54 -18.81 14.65
N LYS A 371 0.30 -20.13 14.60
CA LYS A 371 -1.04 -20.71 14.46
C LYS A 371 -1.97 -20.29 15.62
N CYS A 372 -3.13 -19.75 15.29
CA CYS A 372 -4.17 -19.31 16.23
C CYS A 372 -5.53 -19.90 15.81
N GLY A 373 -6.01 -20.90 16.54
CA GLY A 373 -7.26 -21.60 16.22
C GLY A 373 -8.04 -22.03 17.46
N PRO A 374 -9.22 -22.65 17.30
CA PRO A 374 -10.02 -23.11 18.42
C PRO A 374 -9.26 -24.07 19.35
N GLU A 375 -8.35 -24.88 18.81
CA GLU A 375 -7.57 -25.88 19.54
C GLU A 375 -6.57 -25.30 20.55
N ASN A 376 -6.15 -24.05 20.38
CA ASN A 376 -5.23 -23.35 21.29
C ASN A 376 -5.83 -22.05 21.84
N GLY A 377 -7.16 -21.91 21.78
CA GLY A 377 -7.84 -20.73 22.28
C GLY A 377 -7.45 -19.44 21.53
N PHE A 378 -7.09 -19.54 20.25
CA PHE A 378 -6.68 -18.44 19.38
C PHE A 378 -5.44 -17.66 19.86
N PHE A 379 -4.57 -18.31 20.63
CA PHE A 379 -3.28 -17.77 21.02
C PHE A 379 -2.18 -18.79 20.66
N PRO A 380 -1.05 -18.34 20.09
CA PRO A 380 -0.04 -19.26 19.62
C PRO A 380 0.70 -19.93 20.77
N ASP A 381 1.16 -21.16 20.54
CA ASP A 381 2.09 -21.82 21.45
C ASP A 381 3.48 -21.22 21.28
N LEU A 382 3.83 -20.30 22.17
CA LEU A 382 5.11 -19.60 22.15
C LEU A 382 6.30 -20.52 22.47
N SER A 383 6.08 -21.71 23.05
CA SER A 383 7.16 -22.65 23.34
C SER A 383 7.73 -23.31 22.08
N THR A 384 6.92 -23.39 21.02
CA THR A 384 7.29 -23.96 19.71
C THR A 384 7.51 -22.90 18.64
N THR A 385 7.22 -21.64 18.95
CA THR A 385 7.37 -20.51 18.02
C THR A 385 8.83 -20.11 17.91
N SER A 386 9.36 -20.06 16.67
CA SER A 386 10.75 -19.69 16.42
C SER A 386 11.02 -18.21 16.75
N ARG A 387 12.23 -17.90 17.20
CA ARG A 387 12.67 -16.50 17.42
C ARG A 387 12.69 -15.74 16.10
N THR A 388 12.11 -14.54 16.10
CA THR A 388 12.14 -13.55 15.00
C THR A 388 12.51 -12.17 15.53
N ASP A 389 12.91 -11.25 14.66
CA ASP A 389 13.23 -9.87 15.07
C ASP A 389 11.96 -9.07 15.37
N VAL A 390 10.88 -9.33 14.63
CA VAL A 390 9.63 -8.56 14.69
C VAL A 390 8.43 -9.49 14.82
N ILE A 391 7.50 -9.17 15.71
CA ILE A 391 6.26 -9.92 15.95
C ILE A 391 5.06 -9.03 15.67
N PHE A 392 4.30 -9.28 14.61
CA PHE A 392 3.01 -8.62 14.40
C PHE A 392 1.92 -9.36 15.18
N PHE A 393 1.26 -8.65 16.08
CA PHE A 393 0.22 -9.22 16.93
C PHE A 393 -0.99 -8.28 16.98
N CYS A 394 -2.16 -8.76 16.54
CA CYS A 394 -3.39 -7.99 16.51
C CYS A 394 -4.34 -8.48 17.60
N SER A 395 -4.84 -7.57 18.43
CA SER A 395 -5.82 -7.88 19.46
C SER A 395 -6.74 -6.68 19.73
N PRO A 396 -8.06 -6.80 19.47
CA PRO A 396 -8.76 -7.97 18.95
C PRO A 396 -8.35 -8.36 17.53
N ASN A 397 -8.04 -9.64 17.32
CA ASN A 397 -7.51 -10.16 16.07
C ASN A 397 -8.55 -10.05 14.93
N ASN A 398 -8.11 -9.62 13.76
CA ASN A 398 -8.83 -9.76 12.49
C ASN A 398 -8.19 -10.92 11.71
N PRO A 399 -8.88 -12.07 11.51
CA PRO A 399 -10.34 -12.19 11.41
C PRO A 399 -11.06 -12.81 12.62
N THR A 400 -10.36 -13.39 13.59
CA THR A 400 -10.99 -14.33 14.55
C THR A 400 -11.91 -13.63 15.55
N GLY A 401 -11.71 -12.33 15.76
CA GLY A 401 -12.43 -11.52 16.75
C GLY A 401 -12.00 -11.82 18.19
N TYR A 402 -10.91 -12.57 18.37
CA TYR A 402 -10.35 -12.92 19.67
C TYR A 402 -9.55 -11.76 20.26
N ALA A 403 -9.78 -11.45 21.53
CA ALA A 403 -9.00 -10.48 22.28
C ALA A 403 -8.12 -11.24 23.28
N ALA A 404 -6.80 -11.06 23.18
CA ALA A 404 -5.86 -11.76 24.05
C ALA A 404 -6.05 -11.33 25.51
N THR A 405 -5.99 -12.30 26.41
CA THR A 405 -6.10 -12.08 27.85
C THR A 405 -4.84 -11.41 28.40
N LYS A 406 -4.95 -10.84 29.60
CA LYS A 406 -3.80 -10.24 30.29
C LYS A 406 -2.63 -11.22 30.48
N ASN A 407 -2.90 -12.49 30.77
CA ASN A 407 -1.85 -13.50 30.96
C ASN A 407 -1.16 -13.85 29.65
N GLN A 408 -1.93 -14.05 28.57
CA GLN A 408 -1.38 -14.26 27.24
C GLN A 408 -0.51 -13.09 26.76
N LEU A 409 -0.91 -11.85 27.02
CA LEU A 409 -0.08 -10.69 26.67
C LEU A 409 1.18 -10.58 27.55
N LYS A 410 1.15 -11.02 28.82
CA LYS A 410 2.38 -11.18 29.63
C LYS A 410 3.33 -12.20 29.00
N GLU A 411 2.82 -13.37 28.63
CA GLU A 411 3.61 -14.41 27.96
C GLU A 411 4.23 -13.88 26.66
N LEU A 412 3.47 -13.12 25.86
CA LEU A 412 3.96 -12.50 24.63
C LEU A 412 5.08 -11.48 24.89
N VAL A 413 4.90 -10.60 25.87
CA VAL A 413 5.91 -9.59 26.25
C VAL A 413 7.17 -10.27 26.78
N GLU A 414 7.05 -11.26 27.66
CA GLU A 414 8.18 -12.04 28.18
C GLU A 414 8.92 -12.79 27.06
N PHE A 415 8.18 -13.39 26.12
CA PHE A 415 8.76 -14.04 24.94
C PHE A 415 9.55 -13.05 24.08
N ALA A 416 8.99 -11.87 23.78
CA ALA A 416 9.67 -10.85 23.00
C ALA A 416 10.94 -10.33 23.71
N ARG A 417 10.86 -10.07 25.02
CA ARG A 417 12.02 -9.66 25.84
C ARG A 417 13.13 -10.70 25.81
N LYS A 418 12.78 -11.97 26.02
CA LYS A 418 13.74 -13.09 26.00
C LYS A 418 14.45 -13.22 24.65
N ASN A 419 13.73 -12.93 23.57
CA ASN A 419 14.21 -13.08 22.21
C ASN A 419 14.89 -11.83 21.62
N GLY A 420 14.82 -10.69 22.33
CA GLY A 420 15.21 -9.39 21.79
C GLY A 420 14.39 -9.00 20.56
N SER A 421 13.09 -9.32 20.56
CA SER A 421 12.15 -9.03 19.46
C SER A 421 11.37 -7.74 19.75
N ILE A 422 10.96 -7.04 18.68
CA ILE A 422 10.01 -5.94 18.76
C ILE A 422 8.61 -6.43 18.40
N ILE A 423 7.64 -6.19 19.26
CA ILE A 423 6.21 -6.42 19.02
C ILE A 423 5.65 -5.20 18.30
N ILE A 424 5.00 -5.42 17.16
CA ILE A 424 4.12 -4.45 16.53
C ILE A 424 2.69 -4.86 16.88
N TYR A 425 2.11 -4.18 17.86
CA TYR A 425 0.80 -4.49 18.42
C TYR A 425 -0.29 -3.66 17.74
N ASP A 426 -1.25 -4.31 17.09
CA ASP A 426 -2.38 -3.67 16.43
C ASP A 426 -3.63 -3.71 17.33
N SER A 427 -3.99 -2.54 17.86
CA SER A 427 -5.12 -2.31 18.77
C SER A 427 -6.32 -1.66 18.08
N ALA A 428 -6.41 -1.69 16.73
CA ALA A 428 -7.43 -0.97 15.97
C ALA A 428 -8.90 -1.31 16.35
N TYR A 429 -9.14 -2.49 16.91
CA TYR A 429 -10.47 -2.93 17.36
C TYR A 429 -10.65 -2.89 18.89
N ALA A 430 -9.70 -2.34 19.66
CA ALA A 430 -9.73 -2.38 21.13
C ALA A 430 -10.99 -1.72 21.75
N ALA A 431 -11.57 -0.74 21.07
CA ALA A 431 -12.82 -0.10 21.50
C ALA A 431 -14.03 -1.06 21.52
N PHE A 432 -13.97 -2.19 20.81
CA PHE A 432 -15.04 -3.19 20.77
C PHE A 432 -14.96 -4.22 21.90
N ILE A 433 -13.84 -4.29 22.64
CA ILE A 433 -13.62 -5.24 23.74
C ILE A 433 -14.74 -5.07 24.79
N SER A 434 -15.41 -6.18 25.11
CA SER A 434 -16.40 -6.29 26.17
C SER A 434 -15.86 -7.02 27.41
N ASP A 435 -14.91 -7.93 27.18
CA ASP A 435 -14.28 -8.72 28.23
C ASP A 435 -13.27 -7.90 29.04
N ASP A 436 -12.83 -8.46 30.16
CA ASP A 436 -11.70 -7.93 30.94
C ASP A 436 -10.36 -8.31 30.28
N CYS A 437 -10.22 -7.95 29.00
CA CYS A 437 -9.00 -8.08 28.23
C CYS A 437 -8.34 -6.70 28.08
N PRO A 438 -6.99 -6.62 28.12
CA PRO A 438 -6.30 -5.36 27.89
C PRO A 438 -6.67 -4.74 26.54
N LYS A 439 -6.86 -3.42 26.54
CA LYS A 439 -7.10 -2.60 25.33
C LYS A 439 -5.79 -2.08 24.74
N SER A 440 -4.73 -2.03 25.54
CA SER A 440 -3.38 -1.68 25.10
C SER A 440 -2.36 -2.70 25.58
N ILE A 441 -1.32 -2.92 24.79
CA ILE A 441 -0.19 -3.77 25.20
C ILE A 441 0.58 -3.13 26.37
N PHE A 442 0.52 -1.81 26.54
CA PHE A 442 1.21 -1.09 27.62
C PHE A 442 0.56 -1.25 28.99
N GLU A 443 -0.56 -1.97 29.10
CA GLU A 443 -1.07 -2.48 30.37
C GLU A 443 -0.20 -3.60 30.96
N ILE A 444 0.73 -4.14 30.16
CA ILE A 444 1.65 -5.20 30.55
C ILE A 444 2.99 -4.60 30.94
N ALA A 445 3.45 -4.94 32.15
CA ALA A 445 4.76 -4.51 32.64
C ALA A 445 5.88 -4.97 31.69
N GLY A 446 6.83 -4.06 31.40
CA GLY A 446 7.95 -4.33 30.49
C GLY A 446 7.60 -4.23 29.00
N ALA A 447 6.34 -3.99 28.62
CA ALA A 447 5.95 -3.83 27.21
C ALA A 447 6.60 -2.60 26.55
N ARG A 448 6.82 -1.51 27.30
CA ARG A 448 7.47 -0.29 26.79
C ARG A 448 8.87 -0.53 26.21
N GLU A 449 9.56 -1.56 26.67
CA GLU A 449 10.91 -1.91 26.20
C GLU A 449 10.91 -2.74 24.91
N VAL A 450 9.76 -3.29 24.50
CA VAL A 450 9.68 -4.24 23.38
C VAL A 450 8.53 -4.00 22.42
N ALA A 451 7.61 -3.06 22.66
CA ALA A 451 6.40 -2.91 21.86
C ALA A 451 6.23 -1.52 21.24
N ILE A 452 5.80 -1.52 19.98
CA ILE A 452 5.17 -0.39 19.29
C ILE A 452 3.68 -0.72 19.18
N GLU A 453 2.81 0.22 19.54
CA GLU A 453 1.36 0.05 19.36
C GLU A 453 0.86 0.91 18.19
N ILE A 454 0.04 0.32 17.32
CA ILE A 454 -0.65 1.00 16.22
C ILE A 454 -2.15 0.92 16.48
N SER A 455 -2.86 2.01 16.21
CA SER A 455 -4.32 2.03 16.28
C SER A 455 -4.94 2.94 15.23
N SER A 456 -6.28 2.95 15.18
CA SER A 456 -7.02 3.64 14.13
C SER A 456 -8.35 4.20 14.62
N PHE A 457 -8.66 5.44 14.22
CA PHE A 457 -10.01 5.99 14.37
C PHE A 457 -11.01 5.35 13.40
N SER A 458 -10.54 4.69 12.33
CA SER A 458 -11.41 4.22 11.25
C SER A 458 -12.43 3.20 11.70
N LYS A 459 -12.09 2.34 12.67
CA LYS A 459 -12.97 1.22 13.06
C LYS A 459 -13.93 1.56 14.18
N PHE A 460 -13.50 2.36 15.17
CA PHE A 460 -14.38 2.72 16.29
C PHE A 460 -15.19 4.00 16.03
N ALA A 461 -14.63 5.00 15.33
CA ALA A 461 -15.29 6.28 15.07
C ALA A 461 -15.91 6.40 13.66
N GLY A 462 -15.84 5.35 12.84
CA GLY A 462 -16.36 5.39 11.46
C GLY A 462 -15.49 6.18 10.48
N PHE A 463 -14.22 6.45 10.82
CA PHE A 463 -13.30 7.25 10.00
C PHE A 463 -12.68 6.46 8.83
N THR A 464 -13.38 5.48 8.26
CA THR A 464 -12.87 4.72 7.10
C THR A 464 -12.65 5.64 5.89
N GLY A 465 -13.53 6.62 5.67
CA GLY A 465 -13.35 7.69 4.68
C GLY A 465 -12.55 8.90 5.15
N VAL A 466 -12.53 9.22 6.46
CA VAL A 466 -11.85 10.41 7.02
C VAL A 466 -10.35 10.22 7.17
N ARG A 467 -9.89 8.97 7.38
CA ARG A 467 -8.47 8.57 7.47
C ARG A 467 -7.70 9.23 8.62
N LEU A 468 -7.67 8.55 9.77
CA LEU A 468 -6.85 8.96 10.92
C LEU A 468 -6.45 7.74 11.77
N GLY A 469 -5.21 7.76 12.25
CA GLY A 469 -4.67 6.75 13.16
C GLY A 469 -3.58 7.34 14.04
N TRP A 470 -2.95 6.47 14.82
CA TRP A 470 -1.74 6.83 15.55
C TRP A 470 -0.87 5.62 15.81
N THR A 471 0.41 5.89 16.02
CA THR A 471 1.41 4.94 16.48
C THR A 471 2.03 5.45 17.78
N VAL A 472 2.25 4.56 18.75
CA VAL A 472 2.99 4.84 19.98
C VAL A 472 4.34 4.14 19.92
N VAL A 473 5.42 4.91 19.99
CA VAL A 473 6.79 4.40 20.06
C VAL A 473 7.41 4.87 21.38
N PRO A 474 7.54 3.98 22.39
CA PRO A 474 8.09 4.35 23.69
C PRO A 474 9.56 4.79 23.62
N GLU A 475 9.96 5.68 24.53
CA GLU A 475 11.35 6.12 24.66
C GLU A 475 12.30 4.99 25.13
N GLU A 476 11.78 3.99 25.86
CA GLU A 476 12.54 2.84 26.36
C GLU A 476 12.82 1.79 25.27
N LEU A 477 12.15 1.88 24.11
CA LEU A 477 12.35 0.97 23.01
C LEU A 477 13.64 1.34 22.26
N VAL A 478 14.64 0.47 22.33
CA VAL A 478 15.96 0.67 21.72
C VAL A 478 16.33 -0.48 20.78
N PHE A 479 17.11 -0.18 19.75
CA PHE A 479 17.79 -1.20 18.96
C PHE A 479 18.92 -1.88 19.76
N ALA A 480 19.49 -2.95 19.22
CA ALA A 480 20.56 -3.72 19.87
C ALA A 480 21.80 -2.89 20.26
N ASN A 481 22.07 -1.77 19.56
CA ASN A 481 23.15 -0.83 19.87
C ASN A 481 22.78 0.24 20.92
N GLY A 482 21.58 0.15 21.52
CA GLY A 482 21.06 1.13 22.46
C GLY A 482 20.47 2.40 21.83
N TYR A 483 20.42 2.50 20.50
CA TYR A 483 19.85 3.68 19.83
C TYR A 483 18.31 3.68 19.91
N PRO A 484 17.66 4.79 20.31
CA PRO A 484 16.22 4.84 20.49
C PRO A 484 15.45 4.72 19.17
N VAL A 485 14.53 3.76 19.09
CA VAL A 485 13.71 3.50 17.89
C VAL A 485 12.85 4.71 17.52
N ILE A 486 12.35 5.44 18.53
CA ILE A 486 11.55 6.66 18.35
C ILE A 486 12.24 7.74 17.50
N LYS A 487 13.58 7.83 17.56
CA LYS A 487 14.33 8.83 16.78
C LYS A 487 14.31 8.51 15.28
N ASP A 488 14.51 7.26 14.92
CA ASP A 488 14.46 6.83 13.52
C ASP A 488 13.02 6.80 12.99
N PHE A 489 12.04 6.44 13.84
CA PHE A 489 10.64 6.56 13.45
C PHE A 489 10.26 8.01 13.16
N ASN A 490 10.65 8.97 14.01
CA ASN A 490 10.46 10.39 13.74
C ASN A 490 11.14 10.83 12.44
N ARG A 491 12.34 10.32 12.14
CA ARG A 491 13.03 10.58 10.87
C ARG A 491 12.25 10.05 9.66
N ILE A 492 11.66 8.85 9.75
CA ILE A 492 10.77 8.31 8.71
C ILE A 492 9.55 9.20 8.51
N ILE A 493 8.88 9.59 9.60
CA ILE A 493 7.71 10.48 9.55
C ILE A 493 8.06 11.79 8.85
N CYS A 494 9.12 12.49 9.26
CA CYS A 494 9.54 13.76 8.63
C CYS A 494 10.06 13.61 7.19
N THR A 495 10.25 12.38 6.67
CA THR A 495 10.70 12.14 5.29
C THR A 495 9.55 11.76 4.36
N CYS A 496 8.68 10.88 4.84
CA CYS A 496 7.69 10.19 4.01
C CYS A 496 6.26 10.65 4.31
N PHE A 497 6.09 11.61 5.22
CA PHE A 497 4.79 12.12 5.63
C PHE A 497 4.83 13.61 5.92
N ASN A 498 3.79 14.32 5.50
CA ASN A 498 3.60 15.75 5.71
C ASN A 498 2.60 16.06 6.84
N GLY A 499 2.25 15.05 7.64
CA GLY A 499 1.27 15.14 8.72
C GLY A 499 -0.15 14.83 8.28
N ALA A 500 -0.96 14.33 9.21
CA ALA A 500 -2.36 14.01 8.96
C ALA A 500 -3.18 15.29 8.69
N SER A 501 -4.25 15.16 7.90
CA SER A 501 -5.18 16.27 7.61
C SER A 501 -5.64 16.97 8.89
N ASN A 502 -5.51 18.30 8.95
CA ASN A 502 -5.94 19.09 10.10
C ASN A 502 -7.46 19.01 10.34
N ILE A 503 -8.26 18.82 9.29
CA ILE A 503 -9.71 18.54 9.38
C ILE A 503 -9.94 17.17 10.06
N ALA A 504 -9.23 16.13 9.64
CA ALA A 504 -9.34 14.81 10.25
C ALA A 504 -8.92 14.85 11.73
N GLN A 505 -7.84 15.58 12.06
CA GLN A 505 -7.38 15.76 13.44
C GLN A 505 -8.40 16.53 14.31
N ALA A 506 -9.12 17.51 13.75
CA ALA A 506 -10.21 18.19 14.46
C ALA A 506 -11.35 17.20 14.78
N GLY A 507 -11.69 16.33 13.83
CA GLY A 507 -12.61 15.21 14.08
C GLY A 507 -12.09 14.26 15.16
N GLY A 508 -10.80 13.88 15.12
CA GLY A 508 -10.17 13.03 16.13
C GLY A 508 -10.21 13.62 17.55
N LEU A 509 -10.03 14.94 17.68
CA LEU A 509 -10.21 15.64 18.95
C LEU A 509 -11.66 15.55 19.44
N ALA A 510 -12.63 15.79 18.56
CA ALA A 510 -14.04 15.66 18.90
C ALA A 510 -14.43 14.24 19.29
N CYS A 511 -13.87 13.22 18.64
CA CYS A 511 -14.07 11.80 19.00
C CYS A 511 -13.68 11.49 20.46
N LEU A 512 -12.62 12.15 20.95
CA LEU A 512 -12.07 11.90 22.29
C LEU A 512 -12.64 12.85 23.36
N SER A 513 -13.52 13.79 22.98
CA SER A 513 -14.33 14.53 23.94
C SER A 513 -15.29 13.60 24.68
N THR A 514 -15.83 14.05 25.82
CA THR A 514 -16.79 13.24 26.60
C THR A 514 -18.03 12.91 25.76
N GLU A 515 -18.60 13.92 25.12
CA GLU A 515 -19.79 13.81 24.29
C GLU A 515 -19.54 12.97 23.03
N GLY A 516 -18.38 13.18 22.37
CA GLY A 516 -17.99 12.39 21.20
C GLY A 516 -17.76 10.92 21.53
N SER A 517 -17.08 10.65 22.65
CA SER A 517 -16.85 9.28 23.14
C SER A 517 -18.16 8.57 23.45
N MET A 518 -19.10 9.25 24.11
CA MET A 518 -20.45 8.71 24.37
C MET A 518 -21.21 8.42 23.08
N ALA A 519 -21.17 9.31 22.10
CA ALA A 519 -21.83 9.12 20.82
C ALA A 519 -21.24 7.92 20.05
N ILE A 520 -19.92 7.79 20.04
CA ILE A 520 -19.23 6.65 19.43
C ILE A 520 -19.60 5.34 20.13
N GLN A 521 -19.70 5.33 21.46
CA GLN A 521 -20.10 4.14 22.21
C GLN A 521 -21.49 3.63 21.78
N GLY A 522 -22.41 4.54 21.44
CA GLY A 522 -23.71 4.19 20.85
C GLY A 522 -23.57 3.42 19.52
N VAL A 523 -22.71 3.90 18.63
CA VAL A 523 -22.42 3.26 17.33
C VAL A 523 -21.73 1.90 17.51
N ILE A 524 -20.76 1.80 18.44
CA ILE A 524 -20.11 0.52 18.77
C ILE A 524 -21.14 -0.51 19.27
N ASN A 525 -22.04 -0.10 20.17
CA ASN A 525 -23.08 -0.96 20.70
C ASN A 525 -24.05 -1.45 19.60
N PHE A 526 -24.37 -0.58 18.64
CA PHE A 526 -25.17 -0.95 17.47
C PHE A 526 -24.53 -2.09 16.67
N TYR A 527 -23.23 -1.99 16.34
CA TYR A 527 -22.53 -3.04 15.59
C TYR A 527 -22.32 -4.32 16.41
N LYS A 528 -22.13 -4.21 17.74
CA LYS A 528 -22.08 -5.39 18.60
C LYS A 528 -23.40 -6.15 18.62
N GLU A 529 -24.53 -5.44 18.59
CA GLU A 529 -25.84 -6.08 18.45
C GLU A 529 -25.99 -6.75 17.08
N ASN A 530 -25.51 -6.13 16.01
CA ASN A 530 -25.44 -6.78 14.69
C ASN A 530 -24.62 -8.08 14.73
N SER A 531 -23.47 -8.09 15.43
CA SER A 531 -22.66 -9.29 15.62
C SER A 531 -23.47 -10.41 16.30
N LYS A 532 -24.26 -10.08 17.33
CA LYS A 532 -25.12 -11.06 18.02
C LYS A 532 -26.19 -11.64 17.09
N ILE A 533 -26.81 -10.81 16.26
CA ILE A 533 -27.85 -11.24 15.30
C ILE A 533 -27.27 -12.23 14.28
N LEU A 534 -26.12 -11.91 13.69
CA LEU A 534 -25.44 -12.76 12.72
C LEU A 534 -24.93 -14.05 13.37
N LYS A 535 -24.36 -13.95 14.58
CA LYS A 535 -23.88 -15.10 15.34
C LYS A 535 -24.99 -16.12 15.56
N LYS A 536 -26.15 -15.67 16.06
CA LYS A 536 -27.35 -16.52 16.25
C LYS A 536 -27.83 -17.18 14.97
N ALA A 537 -27.67 -16.52 13.81
CA ALA A 537 -28.08 -17.07 12.52
C ALA A 537 -27.25 -18.32 12.17
N PHE A 538 -25.92 -18.23 12.26
CA PHE A 538 -25.03 -19.37 11.97
C PHE A 538 -25.09 -20.45 13.06
N GLU A 539 -25.20 -20.08 14.33
CA GLU A 539 -25.38 -21.05 15.43
C GLU A 539 -26.66 -21.87 15.26
N SER A 540 -27.75 -21.28 14.73
CA SER A 540 -28.98 -22.01 14.45
C SER A 540 -28.85 -23.07 13.34
N LEU A 541 -27.77 -23.04 12.57
CA LEU A 541 -27.41 -24.07 11.59
C LEU A 541 -26.55 -25.19 12.20
N GLY A 542 -26.28 -25.16 13.51
CA GLY A 542 -25.38 -26.11 14.19
C GLY A 542 -23.89 -25.82 13.98
N LEU A 543 -23.53 -24.66 13.42
CA LEU A 543 -22.14 -24.28 13.18
C LEU A 543 -21.49 -23.68 14.43
N LYS A 544 -20.18 -23.89 14.57
CA LYS A 544 -19.39 -23.22 15.61
C LYS A 544 -19.05 -21.80 15.16
N VAL A 545 -19.38 -20.82 16.01
CA VAL A 545 -19.16 -19.39 15.72
C VAL A 545 -18.30 -18.74 16.81
N TYR A 546 -17.17 -18.20 16.39
CA TYR A 546 -16.23 -17.47 17.23
C TYR A 546 -16.31 -15.96 16.96
N GLY A 547 -15.64 -15.16 17.79
CA GLY A 547 -15.67 -13.70 17.68
C GLY A 547 -17.03 -13.09 18.00
N GLY A 548 -17.27 -11.88 17.50
CA GLY A 548 -18.51 -11.11 17.65
C GLY A 548 -18.72 -10.42 19.01
N LYS A 549 -18.00 -10.85 20.06
CA LYS A 549 -18.08 -10.26 21.41
C LYS A 549 -17.17 -9.06 21.59
N ASN A 550 -15.91 -9.20 21.17
CA ASN A 550 -14.85 -8.20 21.33
C ASN A 550 -14.47 -7.53 20.00
N ALA A 551 -15.17 -7.85 18.92
CA ALA A 551 -14.89 -7.33 17.58
C ALA A 551 -16.18 -7.24 16.73
N PRO A 552 -16.24 -6.34 15.73
CA PRO A 552 -17.40 -6.13 14.85
C PRO A 552 -17.44 -7.14 13.68
N TYR A 553 -17.13 -8.40 13.96
CA TYR A 553 -17.20 -9.50 13.00
C TYR A 553 -17.20 -10.83 13.73
N ILE A 554 -17.75 -11.84 13.06
CA ILE A 554 -17.78 -13.23 13.53
C ILE A 554 -16.91 -14.10 12.62
N TRP A 555 -16.45 -15.21 13.19
CA TRP A 555 -15.59 -16.19 12.54
C TRP A 555 -16.26 -17.56 12.61
N VAL A 556 -16.79 -18.01 11.47
CA VAL A 556 -17.68 -19.18 11.38
C VAL A 556 -16.89 -20.36 10.85
N HIS A 557 -16.92 -21.49 11.56
CA HIS A 557 -16.23 -22.73 11.16
C HIS A 557 -17.15 -23.64 10.36
N PHE A 558 -16.69 -24.05 9.18
CA PHE A 558 -17.31 -25.00 8.26
C PHE A 558 -16.36 -26.21 8.08
N PRO A 559 -16.38 -27.15 9.03
CA PRO A 559 -15.40 -28.24 9.07
C PRO A 559 -15.40 -29.08 7.79
N GLY A 560 -14.22 -29.42 7.28
CA GLY A 560 -14.04 -30.21 6.06
C GLY A 560 -14.36 -29.48 4.75
N SER A 561 -14.80 -28.21 4.80
CA SER A 561 -15.20 -27.44 3.61
C SER A 561 -14.15 -26.42 3.22
N ASN A 562 -13.85 -26.28 1.93
CA ASN A 562 -12.95 -25.24 1.47
C ASN A 562 -13.58 -23.85 1.66
N SER A 563 -12.86 -22.91 2.30
CA SER A 563 -13.39 -21.57 2.57
C SER A 563 -13.84 -20.78 1.33
N TRP A 564 -13.22 -21.00 0.15
CA TRP A 564 -13.68 -20.37 -1.09
C TRP A 564 -14.96 -21.00 -1.64
N GLU A 565 -15.11 -22.32 -1.52
CA GLU A 565 -16.33 -22.99 -1.94
C GLU A 565 -17.52 -22.53 -1.09
N VAL A 566 -17.33 -22.43 0.23
CA VAL A 566 -18.35 -21.88 1.14
C VAL A 566 -18.67 -20.42 0.78
N PHE A 567 -17.66 -19.58 0.55
CA PHE A 567 -17.85 -18.19 0.11
C PHE A 567 -18.71 -18.13 -1.18
N THR A 568 -18.37 -18.89 -2.20
CA THR A 568 -19.09 -18.92 -3.48
C THR A 568 -20.53 -19.39 -3.28
N GLN A 569 -20.76 -20.45 -2.49
CA GLN A 569 -22.10 -20.94 -2.21
C GLN A 569 -22.96 -19.92 -1.45
N ILE A 570 -22.39 -19.17 -0.51
CA ILE A 570 -23.12 -18.10 0.20
C ILE A 570 -23.45 -16.96 -0.76
N LEU A 571 -22.49 -16.54 -1.59
CA LEU A 571 -22.70 -15.49 -2.59
C LEU A 571 -23.79 -15.86 -3.59
N GLU A 572 -23.64 -17.00 -4.26
CA GLU A 572 -24.54 -17.44 -5.35
C GLU A 572 -25.95 -17.76 -4.86
N ARG A 573 -26.10 -18.30 -3.64
CA ARG A 573 -27.40 -18.81 -3.16
C ARG A 573 -28.13 -17.88 -2.23
N LYS A 574 -27.44 -16.91 -1.62
CA LYS A 574 -28.01 -16.00 -0.63
C LYS A 574 -27.86 -14.53 -0.98
N ASP A 575 -27.13 -14.21 -2.06
CA ASP A 575 -26.74 -12.84 -2.41
C ASP A 575 -26.11 -12.14 -1.19
N ILE A 576 -25.18 -12.84 -0.51
CA ILE A 576 -24.44 -12.30 0.63
C ILE A 576 -22.94 -12.42 0.35
N LEU A 577 -22.25 -11.30 0.37
CA LEU A 577 -20.79 -11.28 0.26
C LEU A 577 -20.19 -11.49 1.66
N THR A 578 -19.32 -12.49 1.79
CA THR A 578 -18.51 -12.74 3.00
C THR A 578 -17.02 -12.71 2.66
N ILE A 579 -16.12 -13.01 3.59
CA ILE A 579 -14.69 -13.18 3.26
C ILE A 579 -14.24 -14.62 3.55
N PRO A 580 -13.69 -15.35 2.55
CA PRO A 580 -13.14 -16.68 2.75
C PRO A 580 -11.93 -16.62 3.67
N GLY A 581 -11.91 -17.49 4.67
CA GLY A 581 -10.96 -17.44 5.77
C GLY A 581 -9.51 -17.69 5.35
N THR A 582 -9.28 -18.47 4.28
CA THR A 582 -7.93 -18.59 3.70
C THR A 582 -7.34 -17.24 3.28
N GLY A 583 -8.16 -16.19 3.17
CA GLY A 583 -7.69 -14.84 2.88
C GLY A 583 -6.80 -14.25 3.94
N PHE A 584 -6.94 -14.73 5.16
CA PHE A 584 -6.17 -14.30 6.32
C PHE A 584 -4.96 -15.20 6.58
N GLY A 585 -4.82 -16.30 5.84
CA GLY A 585 -3.72 -17.24 5.94
C GLY A 585 -4.14 -18.70 5.90
N PRO A 586 -3.19 -19.63 5.85
CA PRO A 586 -3.51 -21.06 5.82
C PRO A 586 -4.29 -21.50 7.06
N GLY A 587 -4.05 -20.91 8.23
CA GLY A 587 -4.82 -21.16 9.45
C GLY A 587 -6.29 -20.73 9.39
N GLY A 588 -6.70 -20.01 8.34
CA GLY A 588 -8.09 -19.64 8.11
C GLY A 588 -8.86 -20.53 7.13
N ASP A 589 -8.29 -21.63 6.63
CA ASP A 589 -9.10 -22.57 5.85
C ASP A 589 -10.19 -23.21 6.70
N GLU A 590 -11.29 -23.60 6.06
CA GLU A 590 -12.54 -24.01 6.71
C GLU A 590 -13.29 -22.90 7.45
N PHE A 591 -12.84 -21.65 7.43
CA PHE A 591 -13.54 -20.55 8.08
C PHE A 591 -14.05 -19.49 7.11
N ILE A 592 -15.07 -18.75 7.54
CA ILE A 592 -15.57 -17.54 6.88
C ILE A 592 -15.61 -16.39 7.90
N ARG A 593 -15.10 -15.22 7.50
CA ARG A 593 -15.32 -13.97 8.25
C ARG A 593 -16.60 -13.30 7.75
N VAL A 594 -17.46 -12.91 8.68
CA VAL A 594 -18.67 -12.14 8.40
C VAL A 594 -18.64 -10.84 9.21
N SER A 595 -18.59 -9.71 8.51
CA SER A 595 -18.64 -8.36 9.10
C SER A 595 -20.00 -8.09 9.73
N SER A 596 -20.01 -7.38 10.86
CA SER A 596 -21.25 -6.85 11.46
C SER A 596 -21.48 -5.36 11.18
N PHE A 597 -20.59 -4.73 10.42
CA PHE A 597 -20.86 -3.43 9.84
C PHE A 597 -21.90 -3.55 8.73
N GLY A 598 -23.06 -2.96 8.96
CA GLY A 598 -24.21 -2.93 8.06
C GLY A 598 -25.41 -2.30 8.76
N HIS A 599 -26.30 -1.67 8.00
CA HIS A 599 -27.57 -1.19 8.54
C HIS A 599 -28.40 -2.36 9.11
N ARG A 600 -29.18 -2.09 10.16
CA ARG A 600 -29.88 -3.13 10.92
C ARG A 600 -30.84 -3.95 10.07
N ASP A 601 -31.57 -3.31 9.17
CA ASP A 601 -32.49 -3.94 8.22
C ASP A 601 -31.76 -4.95 7.32
N ARG A 602 -30.58 -4.59 6.81
CA ARG A 602 -29.73 -5.47 6.00
C ARG A 602 -29.16 -6.63 6.80
N ILE A 603 -28.78 -6.40 8.05
CA ILE A 603 -28.30 -7.45 8.96
C ILE A 603 -29.42 -8.44 9.29
N LEU A 604 -30.64 -7.96 9.53
CA LEU A 604 -31.81 -8.82 9.77
C LEU A 604 -32.17 -9.63 8.52
N GLU A 605 -32.15 -9.02 7.35
CA GLU A 605 -32.40 -9.72 6.09
C GLU A 605 -31.32 -10.77 5.80
N ALA A 606 -30.04 -10.44 5.99
CA ALA A 606 -28.95 -11.40 5.85
C ALA A 606 -29.12 -12.57 6.84
N SER A 607 -29.45 -12.29 8.10
CA SER A 607 -29.76 -13.32 9.12
C SER A 607 -30.88 -14.25 8.65
N ARG A 608 -31.98 -13.71 8.09
CA ARG A 608 -33.10 -14.49 7.57
C ARG A 608 -32.68 -15.40 6.41
N ARG A 609 -31.91 -14.89 5.46
CA ARG A 609 -31.40 -15.68 4.31
C ARG A 609 -30.47 -16.79 4.77
N LEU A 610 -29.56 -16.49 5.70
CA LEU A 610 -28.55 -17.40 6.23
C LEU A 610 -29.16 -18.55 7.05
N ARG A 611 -30.22 -18.32 7.83
CA ARG A 611 -30.90 -19.39 8.59
C ARG A 611 -31.44 -20.54 7.74
N HIS A 612 -31.56 -20.33 6.43
CA HIS A 612 -31.99 -21.35 5.47
C HIS A 612 -30.84 -21.80 4.56
N PHE A 613 -29.58 -21.59 4.98
CA PHE A 613 -28.40 -22.02 4.24
C PHE A 613 -28.03 -23.45 4.64
N THR A 614 -27.76 -24.29 3.64
CA THR A 614 -27.28 -25.66 3.82
C THR A 614 -26.15 -25.88 2.83
N LEU A 615 -24.97 -26.29 3.30
CA LEU A 615 -23.87 -26.65 2.41
C LEU A 615 -24.22 -27.92 1.62
N TYR A 616 -23.80 -27.96 0.35
CA TYR A 616 -23.86 -29.16 -0.48
C TYR A 616 -22.57 -29.97 -0.39
#